data_AF-A0A2E0X2K1-F1
#
_entry.id   AF-A0A2E0X2K1-F1
#
_cell.length_a   1.000
_cell.length_b   1.000
_cell.length_c   1.000
_cell.angle_alpha   90.00
_cell.angle_beta   90.00
_cell.angle_gamma   90.00
#
_symmetry.space_group_name_H-M   'P 1'
#
loop_
_entity.id
_entity.type
_entity.pdbx_description
1 polymer ?
#
loop_
_entity_poly.entity_id
_entity_poly.type
_entity_poly.pdbx_seq_one_letter_code
_entity_poly.pdbx_strand_id
1 'polypeptide(L)'
;MDDYVQLAIDGLQQVRDQLVNQLDRLDAALAALGPGKKASRPPQARKPCCTKDDVITIVAGLLRDNGQLTHDELEGLAKGKIKDERQMSLSGFAMRFKEALADWRFREVGENIFALATCSGISDEQEL
;
A
#
# COMPACT_ATOMS: atom_id res chain seq x y z
N MET A 1 22.05 -36.66 57.37
CA MET A 1 21.75 -35.28 56.94
C MET A 1 21.09 -35.27 55.56
N ASP A 2 21.32 -36.28 54.74
CA ASP A 2 20.85 -36.36 53.36
C ASP A 2 19.33 -36.55 53.20
N ASP A 3 18.66 -37.25 54.13
CA ASP A 3 17.20 -37.49 54.04
C ASP A 3 16.36 -36.20 54.13
N TYR A 4 16.83 -35.21 54.89
CA TYR A 4 16.15 -33.91 55.02
C TYR A 4 16.31 -33.07 53.74
N VAL A 5 17.46 -33.18 53.08
CA VAL A 5 17.72 -32.50 51.81
C VAL A 5 16.87 -33.12 50.71
N GLN A 6 16.76 -34.45 50.68
CA GLN A 6 15.93 -35.17 49.71
C GLN A 6 14.45 -34.83 49.87
N LEU A 7 13.93 -34.81 51.12
CA LEU A 7 12.54 -34.43 51.40
C LEU A 7 12.22 -32.99 50.96
N ALA A 8 13.17 -32.06 51.13
CA ALA A 8 13.01 -30.68 50.69
C ALA A 8 13.01 -30.56 49.15
N ILE A 9 13.84 -31.34 48.46
CA ILE A 9 13.88 -31.38 46.99
C ILE A 9 12.56 -31.91 46.44
N ASP A 10 12.04 -33.01 46.99
CA ASP A 10 10.79 -33.61 46.54
C ASP A 10 9.61 -32.66 46.76
N GLY A 11 9.59 -31.95 47.89
CA GLY A 11 8.59 -30.91 48.16
C GLY A 11 8.63 -29.75 47.16
N LEU A 12 9.82 -29.28 46.79
CA LEU A 12 9.98 -28.21 45.79
C LEU A 12 9.59 -28.67 44.38
N GLN A 13 9.88 -29.93 44.03
CA GLN A 13 9.46 -30.52 42.75
C GLN A 13 7.93 -30.62 42.68
N GLN A 14 7.28 -31.04 43.76
CA GLN A 14 5.84 -31.14 43.81
C GLN A 14 5.15 -29.77 43.66
N VAL A 15 5.69 -28.72 44.29
CA VAL A 15 5.19 -27.35 44.14
C VAL A 15 5.39 -26.84 42.70
N ARG A 16 6.56 -27.09 42.11
CA ARG A 16 6.83 -26.74 40.71
C ARG A 16 5.81 -27.39 39.77
N ASP A 17 5.56 -28.68 39.94
CA ASP A 17 4.67 -29.43 39.06
C ASP A 17 3.21 -28.97 39.21
N GLN A 18 2.79 -28.58 40.41
CA GLN A 18 1.48 -27.96 40.62
C GLN A 18 1.36 -26.61 39.90
N LEU A 19 2.40 -25.77 39.95
CA LEU A 19 2.40 -24.46 39.28
C LEU A 19 2.41 -24.59 37.76
N VAL A 20 3.18 -25.54 37.21
CA VAL A 20 3.19 -25.83 35.76
C VAL A 20 1.81 -26.28 35.30
N ASN A 21 1.18 -27.22 36.02
CA ASN A 21 -0.18 -27.66 35.68
C ASN A 21 -1.24 -26.55 35.78
N GLN A 22 -1.07 -25.60 36.71
CA GLN A 22 -1.95 -24.43 36.82
C GLN A 22 -1.75 -23.47 35.65
N LEU A 23 -0.51 -23.21 35.23
CA LEU A 23 -0.20 -22.41 34.05
C LEU A 23 -0.82 -23.00 32.79
N ASP A 24 -0.64 -24.30 32.56
CA ASP A 24 -1.19 -24.99 31.39
C ASP A 24 -2.73 -24.89 31.33
N ARG A 25 -3.39 -24.99 32.49
CA ARG A 25 -4.85 -24.83 32.58
C ARG A 25 -5.30 -23.40 32.30
N LEU A 26 -4.55 -22.40 32.78
CA LEU A 26 -4.84 -20.99 32.53
C LEU A 26 -4.62 -20.64 31.05
N ASP A 27 -3.55 -21.13 30.43
CA ASP A 27 -3.29 -20.92 29.01
C ASP A 27 -4.36 -21.60 28.13
N ALA A 28 -4.79 -22.81 28.49
CA ALA A 28 -5.90 -23.48 27.80
C ALA A 28 -7.22 -22.72 27.96
N ALA A 29 -7.52 -22.20 29.15
CA ALA A 29 -8.72 -21.40 29.40
C ALA A 29 -8.67 -20.05 28.67
N LEU A 30 -7.51 -19.39 28.62
CA LEU A 30 -7.29 -18.16 27.86
C LEU A 30 -7.40 -18.39 26.35
N ALA A 31 -6.90 -19.52 25.85
CA ALA A 31 -7.06 -19.93 24.45
C ALA A 31 -8.53 -20.21 24.10
N ALA A 32 -9.30 -20.77 25.03
CA ALA A 32 -10.73 -21.03 24.85
C ALA A 32 -11.61 -19.77 24.93
N LEU A 33 -11.21 -18.77 25.72
CA LEU A 33 -11.92 -17.50 25.90
C LEU A 33 -11.53 -16.42 24.88
N GLY A 34 -10.34 -16.53 24.28
CA GLY A 34 -9.89 -15.61 23.25
C GLY A 34 -10.66 -15.83 21.93
N PRO A 35 -10.98 -14.76 21.17
CA PRO A 35 -11.49 -14.93 19.82
C PRO A 35 -10.41 -15.68 19.03
N GLY A 36 -10.72 -16.91 18.61
CA GLY A 36 -9.76 -17.83 18.01
C GLY A 36 -8.82 -17.09 17.07
N LYS A 37 -7.52 -17.11 17.38
CA LYS A 37 -6.50 -16.43 16.58
C LYS A 37 -6.56 -17.00 15.18
N LYS A 38 -7.28 -16.32 14.28
CA LYS A 38 -7.23 -16.60 12.85
C LYS A 38 -5.77 -16.48 12.46
N ALA A 39 -5.18 -17.58 12.00
CA ALA A 39 -3.80 -17.60 11.54
C ALA A 39 -3.60 -16.41 10.57
N SER A 40 -2.79 -15.43 10.97
CA SER A 40 -2.45 -14.32 10.09
C SER A 40 -1.65 -14.90 8.94
N ARG A 41 -2.21 -14.88 7.73
CA ARG A 41 -1.46 -15.27 6.54
C ARG A 41 -0.18 -14.42 6.46
N PRO A 42 0.96 -15.01 6.07
CA PRO A 42 2.20 -14.28 5.94
C PRO A 42 2.01 -13.09 4.97
N PRO A 43 2.57 -11.90 5.29
CA PRO A 43 2.45 -10.75 4.42
C PRO A 43 3.14 -11.05 3.08
N GLN A 44 2.36 -11.13 2.01
CA GLN A 44 2.92 -11.19 0.66
C GLN A 44 3.64 -9.89 0.33
N ALA A 45 4.77 -9.97 -0.37
CA ALA A 45 5.50 -8.82 -0.88
C ALA A 45 4.54 -7.96 -1.73
N ARG A 46 4.26 -6.74 -1.27
CA ARG A 46 3.33 -5.83 -1.95
C ARG A 46 4.08 -5.14 -3.09
N LYS A 47 3.47 -5.11 -4.27
CA LYS A 47 3.94 -4.25 -5.36
C LYS A 47 3.98 -2.79 -4.87
N PRO A 48 5.00 -2.01 -5.25
CA PRO A 48 5.05 -0.59 -4.90
C PRO A 48 3.82 0.13 -5.47
N CYS A 49 3.26 1.06 -4.69
CA CYS A 49 2.15 1.90 -5.12
C CYS A 49 2.67 3.03 -6.01
N CYS A 50 1.88 3.43 -7.01
CA CYS A 50 2.21 4.59 -7.84
C CYS A 50 2.16 5.89 -7.01
N THR A 51 3.16 6.75 -7.19
CA THR A 51 3.18 8.09 -6.58
C THR A 51 2.42 9.09 -7.45
N LYS A 52 2.16 10.30 -6.93
CA LYS A 52 1.58 11.40 -7.72
C LYS A 52 2.45 11.73 -8.94
N ASP A 53 3.77 11.82 -8.75
CA ASP A 53 4.71 12.20 -9.80
C ASP A 53 4.81 11.14 -10.90
N ASP A 54 4.70 9.86 -10.55
CA ASP A 54 4.62 8.76 -11.52
C ASP A 54 3.39 8.95 -12.43
N VAL A 55 2.24 9.25 -11.83
CA VAL A 55 0.99 9.42 -12.58
C VAL A 55 1.06 10.67 -13.47
N ILE A 56 1.59 11.79 -12.96
CA ILE A 56 1.83 13.00 -13.77
C ILE A 56 2.73 12.69 -14.98
N THR A 57 3.82 11.97 -14.76
CA THR A 57 4.77 11.64 -15.84
C THR A 57 4.11 10.78 -16.91
N ILE A 58 3.32 9.79 -16.50
CA ILE A 58 2.59 8.90 -17.41
C ILE A 58 1.54 9.68 -18.19
N VAL A 59 0.71 10.48 -17.52
CA VAL A 59 -0.33 11.30 -18.14
C VAL A 59 0.27 12.31 -19.12
N ALA A 60 1.36 12.98 -18.75
CA ALA A 60 2.07 13.89 -19.64
C ALA A 60 2.63 13.18 -20.88
N GLY A 61 3.14 11.96 -20.72
CA GLY A 61 3.56 11.13 -21.85
C GLY A 61 2.39 10.78 -22.77
N LEU A 62 1.26 10.32 -22.20
CA LEU A 62 0.07 9.95 -22.96
C LEU A 62 -0.51 11.14 -23.76
N LEU A 63 -0.58 12.32 -23.14
CA LEU A 63 -1.04 13.54 -23.82
C LEU A 63 -0.01 14.08 -24.83
N ARG A 64 1.28 13.82 -24.64
CA ARG A 64 2.29 14.16 -25.66
C ARG A 64 2.16 13.26 -26.89
N ASP A 65 1.91 11.98 -26.68
CA ASP A 65 1.86 10.97 -27.76
C ASP A 65 0.54 11.03 -28.54
N ASN A 66 -0.58 11.32 -27.85
CA ASN A 66 -1.92 11.28 -28.44
C ASN A 66 -2.58 12.67 -28.58
N GLY A 67 -1.97 13.71 -28.01
CA GLY A 67 -2.52 15.07 -28.00
C GLY A 67 -3.60 15.26 -26.94
N GLN A 68 -4.86 15.24 -27.35
CA GLN A 68 -6.01 15.45 -26.47
C GLN A 68 -6.71 14.12 -26.23
N LEU A 69 -7.02 13.85 -24.96
CA LEU A 69 -7.70 12.61 -24.57
C LEU A 69 -8.86 12.92 -23.64
N THR A 70 -9.93 12.13 -23.76
CA THR A 70 -11.01 12.18 -22.78
C THR A 70 -10.54 11.62 -21.44
N HIS A 71 -11.23 11.99 -20.35
CA HIS A 71 -10.94 11.48 -19.01
C HIS A 71 -10.87 9.94 -18.97
N ASP A 72 -11.86 9.26 -19.57
CA ASP A 72 -11.98 7.80 -19.51
C ASP A 72 -10.87 7.10 -20.32
N GLU A 73 -10.52 7.64 -21.49
CA GLU A 73 -9.40 7.13 -22.30
C GLU A 73 -8.07 7.32 -21.57
N LEU A 74 -7.86 8.51 -21.00
CA LEU A 74 -6.66 8.84 -20.26
C LEU A 74 -6.51 7.95 -19.02
N GLU A 75 -7.60 7.71 -18.29
CA GLU A 75 -7.63 6.85 -17.12
C GLU A 75 -7.32 5.39 -17.49
N GLY A 76 -7.95 4.88 -18.56
CA GLY A 76 -7.73 3.52 -19.07
C GLY A 76 -6.28 3.29 -19.51
N LEU A 77 -5.73 4.21 -20.29
CA LEU A 77 -4.35 4.14 -20.76
C LEU A 77 -3.33 4.28 -19.61
N ALA A 78 -3.57 5.19 -18.67
CA ALA A 78 -2.71 5.36 -17.50
C ALA A 78 -2.70 4.09 -16.62
N LYS A 79 -3.87 3.47 -16.39
CA LYS A 79 -3.96 2.18 -15.68
C LYS A 79 -3.17 1.07 -16.38
N GLY A 80 -3.28 0.99 -17.71
CA GLY A 80 -2.51 0.07 -18.54
C GLY A 80 -1.01 0.25 -18.34
N LYS A 81 -0.49 1.47 -18.54
CA LYS A 81 0.94 1.76 -18.38
C LYS A 81 1.46 1.47 -16.97
N ILE A 82 0.70 1.80 -15.92
CA ILE A 82 1.12 1.54 -14.53
C ILE A 82 1.22 0.05 -14.23
N LYS A 83 0.23 -0.73 -14.69
CA LYS A 83 0.15 -2.15 -14.40
C LYS A 83 1.12 -2.97 -15.25
N ASP A 84 1.19 -2.67 -16.55
CA ASP A 84 1.85 -3.52 -17.53
C ASP A 84 3.31 -3.09 -17.76
N GLU A 85 3.60 -1.78 -17.81
CA GLU A 85 4.96 -1.28 -18.03
C GLU A 85 5.73 -1.11 -16.71
N ARG A 86 5.11 -0.50 -15.69
CA ARG A 86 5.79 -0.22 -14.40
C ARG A 86 5.63 -1.32 -13.35
N GLN A 87 4.79 -2.33 -13.61
CA GLN A 87 4.48 -3.42 -12.68
C GLN A 87 4.05 -2.95 -11.28
N MET A 88 3.48 -1.75 -11.18
CA MET A 88 3.07 -1.12 -9.92
C MET A 88 1.64 -1.50 -9.52
N SER A 89 1.31 -1.29 -8.26
CA SER A 89 -0.05 -1.46 -7.75
C SER A 89 -0.94 -0.29 -8.20
N LEU A 90 -2.17 -0.61 -8.62
CA LEU A 90 -3.24 0.39 -8.86
C LEU A 90 -3.92 0.85 -7.56
N SER A 91 -3.47 0.37 -6.40
CA SER A 91 -3.98 0.82 -5.11
C SER A 91 -3.74 2.31 -4.94
N GLY A 92 -4.82 3.07 -4.74
CA GLY A 92 -4.76 4.53 -4.61
C GLY A 92 -4.64 5.28 -5.94
N PHE A 93 -4.66 4.59 -7.09
CA PHE A 93 -4.54 5.22 -8.40
C PHE A 93 -5.59 6.31 -8.62
N ALA A 94 -6.87 6.04 -8.34
CA ALA A 94 -7.94 7.03 -8.57
C ALA A 94 -7.71 8.35 -7.83
N MET A 95 -7.19 8.29 -6.60
CA MET A 95 -6.81 9.47 -5.83
C MET A 95 -5.62 10.20 -6.48
N ARG A 96 -4.56 9.46 -6.82
CA ARG A 96 -3.36 10.03 -7.45
C ARG A 96 -3.63 10.59 -8.84
N PHE A 97 -4.53 9.98 -9.60
CA PHE A 97 -4.95 10.43 -10.91
C PHE A 97 -5.72 11.75 -10.81
N LYS A 98 -6.67 11.85 -9.88
CA LYS A 98 -7.34 13.12 -9.60
C LYS A 98 -6.38 14.22 -9.14
N GLU A 99 -5.43 13.89 -8.27
CA GLU A 99 -4.37 14.82 -7.84
C GLU A 99 -3.43 15.23 -8.98
N ALA A 100 -3.15 14.33 -9.91
CA ALA A 100 -2.31 14.57 -11.08
C ALA A 100 -3.02 15.48 -12.09
N LEU A 101 -4.33 15.28 -12.34
CA LEU A 101 -5.10 16.13 -13.25
C LEU A 101 -5.28 17.57 -12.75
N ALA A 102 -5.17 17.78 -11.44
CA ALA A 102 -5.14 19.12 -10.84
C ALA A 102 -3.77 19.82 -10.97
N ASP A 103 -2.77 19.17 -11.57
CA ASP A 103 -1.46 19.77 -11.79
C ASP A 103 -1.52 20.84 -12.88
N TRP A 104 -0.74 21.92 -12.69
CA TRP A 104 -0.69 23.07 -13.59
C TRP A 104 -0.27 22.72 -15.03
N ARG A 105 0.36 21.56 -15.23
CA ARG A 105 0.78 21.06 -16.54
C ARG A 105 -0.37 20.58 -17.41
N PHE A 106 -1.54 20.34 -16.85
CA PHE A 106 -2.71 19.86 -17.59
C PHE A 106 -3.79 20.92 -17.61
N ARG A 107 -4.50 21.00 -18.73
CA ARG A 107 -5.66 21.88 -18.88
C ARG A 107 -6.81 21.10 -19.48
N GLU A 108 -7.99 21.34 -18.93
CA GLU A 108 -9.25 20.90 -19.53
C GLU A 108 -9.63 21.86 -20.68
N VAL A 109 -9.75 21.33 -21.89
CA VAL A 109 -9.98 22.10 -23.13
C VAL A 109 -11.45 22.02 -23.59
N GLY A 110 -12.20 21.06 -23.07
CA GLY A 110 -13.64 20.86 -23.29
C GLY A 110 -14.21 19.95 -22.21
N GLU A 111 -15.47 19.54 -22.30
CA GLU A 111 -16.09 18.66 -21.29
C GLU A 111 -15.31 17.34 -21.16
N ASN A 112 -14.58 17.18 -20.05
CA ASN A 112 -13.76 16.00 -19.75
C ASN A 112 -12.64 15.71 -20.76
N ILE A 113 -12.15 16.69 -21.51
CA ILE A 113 -11.03 16.53 -22.44
C ILE A 113 -9.80 17.24 -21.90
N PHE A 114 -8.72 16.49 -21.69
CA PHE A 114 -7.47 17.00 -21.16
C PHE A 114 -6.41 17.15 -22.25
N ALA A 115 -5.62 18.21 -22.14
CA ALA A 115 -4.45 18.49 -22.96
C ALA A 115 -3.28 18.96 -22.09
N LEU A 116 -2.07 18.92 -22.65
CA LEU A 116 -0.94 19.61 -22.04
C LEU A 116 -1.17 21.12 -22.08
N ALA A 117 -0.94 21.79 -20.94
CA ALA A 117 -0.89 23.23 -20.88
C ALA A 117 0.29 23.71 -21.74
N THR A 118 0.01 24.13 -22.97
CA THR A 118 1.02 24.76 -23.80
C THR A 118 1.50 26.01 -23.09
N CYS A 119 2.80 26.09 -22.83
CA CYS A 119 3.44 27.34 -22.42
C CYS A 119 3.40 28.29 -23.62
N SER A 120 2.30 29.01 -23.80
CA SER A 120 2.19 30.13 -24.73
C SER A 120 3.00 31.31 -24.19
N GLY A 121 4.32 31.16 -24.23
CA GLY A 121 5.29 32.11 -23.69
C GLY A 121 6.61 32.11 -24.46
N ILE A 122 6.55 31.86 -25.77
CA ILE A 122 7.56 32.36 -26.70
C ILE A 122 6.77 33.22 -27.68
N SER A 123 6.70 34.51 -27.37
CA SER A 123 6.20 35.53 -28.27
C SER A 123 7.04 35.50 -29.54
N ASP A 124 6.35 35.40 -30.67
CA ASP A 124 6.80 35.90 -31.96
C ASP A 124 7.16 37.39 -31.82
N GLU A 125 8.41 37.72 -31.47
CA GLU A 125 8.97 39.06 -31.62
C GLU A 125 10.48 38.96 -31.92
N GLN A 126 10.80 38.70 -33.19
CA GLN A 126 11.96 39.33 -33.84
C GLN A 126 11.42 39.94 -35.14
N GLU A 127 11.09 41.24 -35.02
CA GLU A 127 10.85 42.18 -36.11
C GLU A 127 11.98 42.19 -37.14
N LEU A 128 11.57 42.49 -38.39
CA LEU A 128 12.30 43.09 -39.52
C LEU A 128 13.68 42.55 -39.94
#